data_AF-A0A4Q1K2B6-F1
#
_entry.id   AF-A0A4Q1K2B6-F1
#
_cell.length_a   1.000
_cell.length_b   1.000
_cell.length_c   1.000
_cell.angle_alpha   90.00
_cell.angle_beta   90.00
_cell.angle_gamma   90.00
#
_symmetry.space_group_name_H-M   'P 1'
#
loop_
_entity.id
_entity.type
_entity.pdbx_description
1 polymer ?
#
loop_
_entity_poly.entity_id
_entity_poly.type
_entity_poly.pdbx_seq_one_letter_code
_entity_poly.pdbx_strand_id
1 'polypeptide(L)'
;MHEDLQRRAQAGDAPAACRLGTELVRCGMLRSLTTETVLIEAEADLESTEREQGPASARAQGAATLRLIEQSRSCAGVTDAQLMRANHYLRQAALAGIPEAAMRYAEGQGLAMATVVHPGMYGFLRAPGLAAWQREAVPLVEQQLRQGNAAAVLTLMSAYETDLTQFSGLIEKDPELAYQYLILFRTLAGSKSPEVNTPLPGEAAARARAEARRMYLEYFGGRPAPKGAFELINLSLGDQAGAPGGACAPGRHVVEN
;
A
#
# COMPACT_ATOMS: atom_id res chain seq x y z
N MET A 1 21.80 -6.26 -8.68
CA MET A 1 21.01 -5.07 -8.28
C MET A 1 20.81 -5.00 -6.77
N HIS A 2 20.29 -6.05 -6.12
CA HIS A 2 19.98 -6.03 -4.69
C HIS A 2 21.20 -5.75 -3.78
N GLU A 3 22.39 -6.24 -4.12
CA GLU A 3 23.60 -6.01 -3.30
C GLU A 3 24.04 -4.54 -3.25
N ASP A 4 23.96 -3.82 -4.38
CA ASP A 4 24.31 -2.39 -4.42
C ASP A 4 23.30 -1.56 -3.60
N LEU A 5 22.00 -1.80 -3.79
CA LEU A 5 20.95 -1.16 -3.02
C LEU A 5 21.10 -1.46 -1.53
N GLN A 6 21.44 -2.69 -1.17
CA GLN A 6 21.67 -3.10 0.21
C GLN A 6 22.86 -2.37 0.82
N ARG A 7 23.99 -2.30 0.12
CA ARG A 7 25.19 -1.57 0.58
C ARG A 7 24.87 -0.09 0.81
N ARG A 8 24.14 0.55 -0.11
CA ARG A 8 23.73 1.96 0.01
C ARG A 8 22.75 2.18 1.15
N ALA A 9 21.73 1.32 1.28
CA ALA A 9 20.77 1.39 2.38
C ALA A 9 21.48 1.24 3.73
N GLN A 10 22.44 0.32 3.85
CA GLN A 10 23.27 0.15 5.05
C GLN A 10 24.15 1.37 5.36
N ALA A 11 24.53 2.14 4.34
CA ALA A 11 25.23 3.42 4.49
C ALA A 11 24.29 4.60 4.83
N GLY A 12 22.98 4.38 5.00
CA GLY A 12 22.00 5.40 5.36
C GLY A 12 21.28 6.05 4.19
N ASP A 13 21.48 5.59 2.95
CA ASP A 13 20.79 6.12 1.77
C ASP A 13 19.29 5.74 1.81
N ALA A 14 18.45 6.71 2.21
CA ALA A 14 17.01 6.51 2.37
C ALA A 14 16.29 6.13 1.06
N PRO A 15 16.55 6.78 -0.10
CA PRO A 15 16.03 6.32 -1.38
C PRO A 15 16.42 4.88 -1.71
N ALA A 16 17.66 4.46 -1.44
CA ALA A 16 18.08 3.08 -1.66
C ALA A 16 17.35 2.10 -0.73
N ALA A 17 17.16 2.47 0.54
CA ALA A 17 16.38 1.69 1.50
C ALA A 17 14.92 1.53 1.06
N CYS A 18 14.28 2.62 0.60
CA CYS A 18 12.92 2.55 0.06
C CYS A 18 12.84 1.58 -1.13
N ARG A 19 13.73 1.72 -2.12
CA ARG A 19 13.75 0.85 -3.30
C ARG A 19 13.96 -0.61 -2.93
N LEU A 20 14.92 -0.89 -2.04
CA LEU A 20 15.19 -2.25 -1.59
C LEU A 20 14.00 -2.84 -0.82
N GLY A 21 13.41 -2.08 0.09
CA GLY A 21 12.22 -2.50 0.84
C GLY A 21 11.06 -2.86 -0.08
N THR A 22 10.76 -1.99 -1.06
CA THR A 22 9.72 -2.22 -2.06
C THR A 22 10.01 -3.43 -2.95
N GLU A 23 11.25 -3.62 -3.41
CA GLU A 23 11.61 -4.79 -4.22
C GLU A 23 11.50 -6.10 -3.43
N LEU A 24 11.88 -6.10 -2.15
CA LEU A 24 11.72 -7.28 -1.30
C LEU A 24 10.24 -7.62 -1.07
N VAL A 25 9.38 -6.61 -0.85
CA VAL A 25 7.93 -6.81 -0.79
C VAL A 25 7.42 -7.41 -2.11
N ARG A 26 7.78 -6.81 -3.25
CA ARG A 26 7.39 -7.30 -4.59
C ARG A 26 7.80 -8.76 -4.80
N CYS A 27 9.04 -9.11 -4.44
CA CYS A 27 9.55 -10.46 -4.59
C CYS A 27 8.87 -11.48 -3.68
N GLY A 28 8.57 -11.14 -2.42
CA GLY A 28 7.82 -12.04 -1.56
C GLY A 28 6.38 -12.27 -2.05
N MET A 29 5.74 -11.22 -2.59
CA MET A 29 4.40 -11.31 -3.19
C MET A 29 4.38 -12.19 -4.43
N LEU A 30 5.31 -11.97 -5.36
CA LEU A 30 5.47 -12.82 -6.53
C LEU A 30 5.72 -14.27 -6.12
N ARG A 31 6.56 -14.50 -5.11
CA ARG A 31 6.79 -15.84 -4.58
C ARG A 31 5.53 -16.51 -4.04
N SER A 32 4.65 -15.77 -3.36
CA SER A 32 3.37 -16.31 -2.88
C SER A 32 2.38 -16.62 -4.01
N LEU A 33 2.40 -15.83 -5.09
CA LEU A 33 1.50 -15.98 -6.23
C LEU A 33 1.98 -16.99 -7.28
N THR A 34 3.26 -17.39 -7.23
CA THR A 34 3.83 -18.38 -8.16
C THR A 34 4.28 -19.64 -7.43
N THR A 35 3.59 -20.01 -6.34
CA THR A 35 3.77 -21.33 -5.73
C THR A 35 3.15 -22.40 -6.61
N GLU A 36 3.67 -23.63 -6.56
CA GLU A 36 3.18 -24.74 -7.38
C GLU A 36 1.66 -24.97 -7.20
N THR A 37 1.17 -24.93 -5.96
CA THR A 37 -0.26 -25.06 -5.64
C THR A 37 -1.11 -23.99 -6.33
N VAL A 38 -0.68 -22.72 -6.26
CA VAL A 38 -1.42 -21.61 -6.89
C VAL A 38 -1.42 -21.74 -8.42
N LEU A 39 -0.33 -22.23 -9.02
CA LEU A 39 -0.27 -22.44 -10.46
C LEU A 39 -1.19 -23.59 -10.92
N ILE A 40 -1.29 -24.67 -10.13
CA ILE A 40 -2.23 -25.76 -10.38
C ILE A 40 -3.69 -25.27 -10.29
N GLU A 41 -4.01 -24.48 -9.27
CA GLU A 41 -5.35 -23.87 -9.14
C GLU A 41 -5.65 -22.93 -10.30
N ALA A 42 -4.67 -22.13 -10.72
CA ALA A 42 -4.81 -21.23 -11.86
C ALA A 42 -5.11 -21.98 -13.17
N GLU A 43 -4.54 -23.17 -13.39
CA GLU A 43 -4.89 -24.01 -14.55
C GLU A 43 -6.35 -24.47 -14.52
N ALA A 44 -6.84 -24.92 -13.36
CA ALA A 44 -8.24 -25.32 -13.21
C ALA A 44 -9.21 -24.13 -13.42
N ASP A 45 -8.84 -22.95 -12.94
CA ASP A 45 -9.60 -21.71 -13.14
C ASP A 45 -9.66 -21.29 -14.62
N LEU A 46 -8.60 -21.53 -15.40
CA LEU A 46 -8.60 -21.26 -16.84
C LEU A 46 -9.62 -22.13 -17.57
N GLU A 47 -9.71 -23.41 -17.23
CA GLU A 47 -10.69 -24.33 -17.83
C GLU A 47 -12.14 -23.94 -17.47
N SER A 48 -12.39 -23.48 -16.25
CA SER A 48 -13.71 -22.96 -15.84
C SER A 48 -14.02 -21.65 -16.57
N THR A 49 -13.06 -20.72 -16.63
CA THR A 49 -13.21 -19.44 -17.33
C THR A 49 -13.48 -19.62 -18.81
N GLU A 50 -12.82 -20.58 -19.47
CA GLU A 50 -13.10 -20.89 -20.87
C GLU A 50 -14.54 -21.38 -21.07
N ARG A 51 -15.05 -22.24 -20.17
CA ARG A 51 -16.42 -22.75 -20.23
C ARG A 51 -17.48 -21.66 -19.98
N GLU A 52 -17.22 -20.76 -19.04
CA GLU A 52 -18.21 -19.77 -18.57
C GLU A 52 -18.15 -18.44 -19.32
N GLN A 53 -16.93 -17.98 -19.65
CA GLN A 53 -16.66 -16.65 -20.20
C GLN A 53 -16.03 -16.70 -21.61
N GLY A 54 -15.69 -17.90 -22.08
CA GLY A 54 -15.16 -18.13 -23.42
C GLY A 54 -13.63 -18.04 -23.56
N PRO A 55 -13.09 -18.43 -24.72
CA PRO A 55 -11.66 -18.60 -24.95
C PRO A 55 -10.88 -17.28 -25.01
N ALA A 56 -11.54 -16.13 -25.19
CA ALA A 56 -10.87 -14.83 -25.13
C ALA A 56 -10.49 -14.47 -23.69
N SER A 57 -11.41 -14.66 -22.73
CA SER A 57 -11.18 -14.40 -21.31
C SER A 57 -10.13 -15.34 -20.72
N ALA A 58 -10.22 -16.64 -21.04
CA ALA A 58 -9.21 -17.61 -20.61
C ALA A 58 -7.80 -17.26 -21.13
N ARG A 59 -7.67 -16.86 -22.41
CA ARG A 59 -6.37 -16.40 -22.95
C ARG A 59 -5.84 -15.15 -22.23
N ALA A 60 -6.71 -14.19 -21.90
CA ALA A 60 -6.30 -12.99 -21.18
C ALA A 60 -5.79 -13.32 -19.77
N GLN A 61 -6.48 -14.21 -19.06
CA GLN A 61 -6.05 -14.69 -17.73
C GLN A 61 -4.76 -15.50 -17.81
N GLY A 62 -4.63 -16.43 -18.77
CA GLY A 62 -3.40 -17.20 -18.96
C GLY A 62 -2.20 -16.31 -19.28
N ALA A 63 -2.39 -15.28 -20.10
CA ALA A 63 -1.35 -14.28 -20.36
C ALA A 63 -0.97 -13.48 -19.10
N ALA A 64 -1.91 -13.18 -18.21
CA ALA A 64 -1.62 -12.53 -16.94
C ALA A 64 -0.79 -13.44 -16.02
N THR A 65 -1.15 -14.73 -15.91
CA THR A 65 -0.38 -15.72 -15.14
C THR A 65 1.05 -15.87 -15.66
N LEU A 66 1.24 -15.94 -16.98
CA LEU A 66 2.58 -16.01 -17.59
C LEU A 66 3.44 -14.78 -17.25
N ARG A 67 2.85 -13.57 -17.29
CA ARG A 67 3.57 -12.35 -16.90
C ARG A 67 4.02 -12.39 -15.44
N LEU A 68 3.21 -12.91 -14.52
CA LEU A 68 3.58 -13.07 -13.12
C LEU A 68 4.78 -14.01 -12.96
N ILE A 69 4.78 -15.13 -13.67
CA ILE A 69 5.90 -16.09 -13.69
C ILE A 69 7.17 -15.44 -14.26
N GLU A 70 7.05 -14.68 -15.35
CA GLU A 70 8.19 -13.98 -15.93
C GLU A 70 8.77 -12.94 -14.96
N GLN A 71 7.91 -12.19 -14.28
CA GLN A 71 8.32 -11.22 -13.28
C GLN A 71 8.99 -11.88 -12.07
N SER A 72 8.53 -13.05 -11.63
CA SER A 72 9.11 -13.75 -10.48
C SER A 72 10.55 -14.21 -10.72
N ARG A 73 10.95 -14.43 -11.99
CA ARG A 73 12.34 -14.74 -12.35
C ARG A 73 13.32 -13.64 -11.94
N SER A 74 12.89 -12.36 -11.95
CA SER A 74 13.72 -11.24 -11.48
C SER A 74 14.05 -11.30 -9.99
N CYS A 75 13.32 -12.13 -9.23
CA CYS A 75 13.49 -12.34 -7.80
C CYS A 75 14.32 -13.59 -7.46
N ALA A 76 14.92 -14.23 -8.47
CA ALA A 76 15.81 -15.37 -8.25
C ALA A 76 16.95 -14.99 -7.30
N GLY A 77 17.19 -15.84 -6.29
CA GLY A 77 18.23 -15.64 -5.27
C GLY A 77 17.81 -14.76 -4.08
N VAL A 78 16.58 -14.21 -4.06
CA VAL A 78 16.06 -13.55 -2.86
C VAL A 78 15.71 -14.60 -1.80
N THR A 79 16.45 -14.56 -0.69
CA THR A 79 16.31 -15.49 0.44
C THR A 79 15.23 -15.06 1.43
N ASP A 80 14.75 -15.99 2.26
CA ASP A 80 13.83 -15.68 3.37
C ASP A 80 14.40 -14.62 4.32
N ALA A 81 15.69 -14.74 4.64
CA ALA A 81 16.38 -13.77 5.48
C ALA A 81 16.35 -12.35 4.88
N GLN A 82 16.44 -12.22 3.55
CA GLN A 82 16.31 -10.93 2.88
C GLN A 82 14.86 -10.42 2.91
N LEU A 83 13.87 -11.26 2.61
CA LEU A 83 12.45 -10.88 2.69
C LEU A 83 12.07 -10.36 4.09
N MET A 84 12.58 -11.00 5.14
CA MET A 84 12.36 -10.59 6.53
C MET A 84 12.96 -9.22 6.88
N ARG A 85 13.84 -8.65 6.02
CA ARG A 85 14.38 -7.30 6.18
C ARG A 85 13.58 -6.23 5.43
N ALA A 86 12.54 -6.60 4.69
CA ALA A 86 11.69 -5.63 3.97
C ALA A 86 11.15 -4.53 4.91
N ASN A 87 10.59 -4.93 6.06
CA ASN A 87 10.08 -4.00 7.07
C ASN A 87 11.16 -3.04 7.60
N HIS A 88 12.38 -3.54 7.82
CA HIS A 88 13.49 -2.73 8.31
C HIS A 88 13.86 -1.61 7.32
N TYR A 89 13.99 -1.93 6.03
CA TYR A 89 14.34 -0.93 5.02
C TYR A 89 13.21 0.06 4.74
N LEU A 90 11.95 -0.41 4.72
CA LEU A 90 10.80 0.49 4.61
C LEU A 90 10.73 1.45 5.80
N ARG A 91 10.90 0.96 7.03
CA ARG A 91 10.95 1.81 8.23
C ARG A 91 12.08 2.84 8.16
N GLN A 92 13.28 2.42 7.78
CA GLN A 92 14.43 3.33 7.63
C GLN A 92 14.10 4.50 6.70
N ALA A 93 13.53 4.21 5.53
CA ALA A 93 13.17 5.25 4.57
C ALA A 93 11.95 6.08 5.00
N ALA A 94 10.96 5.47 5.67
CA ALA A 94 9.80 6.16 6.23
C ALA A 94 10.22 7.22 7.25
N LEU A 95 11.08 6.85 8.20
CA LEU A 95 11.59 7.76 9.23
C LEU A 95 12.52 8.84 8.65
N ALA A 96 13.10 8.61 7.47
CA ALA A 96 13.84 9.61 6.72
C ALA A 96 12.94 10.52 5.85
N GLY A 97 11.61 10.37 5.95
CA GLY A 97 10.65 11.25 5.29
C GLY A 97 10.34 10.90 3.83
N ILE A 98 10.63 9.67 3.37
CA ILE A 98 10.20 9.21 2.03
C ILE A 98 8.70 8.84 2.08
N PRO A 99 7.80 9.57 1.39
CA PRO A 99 6.34 9.37 1.51
C PRO A 99 5.87 7.96 1.13
N GLU A 100 6.41 7.42 0.04
CA GLU A 100 6.12 6.06 -0.44
C GLU A 100 6.47 5.01 0.62
N ALA A 101 7.65 5.13 1.22
CA ALA A 101 8.08 4.20 2.26
C ALA A 101 7.24 4.36 3.54
N ALA A 102 6.85 5.59 3.90
CA ALA A 102 5.99 5.85 5.04
C ALA A 102 4.63 5.14 4.90
N MET A 103 3.98 5.25 3.74
CA MET A 103 2.70 4.58 3.50
C MET A 103 2.86 3.06 3.47
N ARG A 104 3.84 2.51 2.74
CA ARG A 104 4.08 1.04 2.70
C ARG A 104 4.44 0.45 4.06
N TYR A 105 5.25 1.16 4.84
CA TYR A 105 5.61 0.75 6.19
C TYR A 105 4.37 0.75 7.08
N ALA A 106 3.59 1.83 7.09
CA ALA A 106 2.41 1.95 7.93
C ALA A 106 1.33 0.92 7.57
N GLU A 107 1.11 0.63 6.30
CA GLU A 107 0.21 -0.44 5.83
C GLU A 107 0.69 -1.85 6.21
N GLY A 108 1.92 -2.00 6.71
CA GLY A 108 2.44 -3.28 7.18
C GLY A 108 2.93 -4.20 6.05
N GLN A 109 3.19 -3.67 4.85
CA GLN A 109 3.60 -4.49 3.69
C GLN A 109 4.90 -5.27 3.96
N GLY A 110 5.84 -4.66 4.68
CA GLY A 110 7.07 -5.33 5.10
C GLY A 110 6.84 -6.43 6.16
N LEU A 111 5.82 -6.30 7.01
CA LEU A 111 5.45 -7.31 8.00
C LEU A 111 4.77 -8.51 7.34
N ALA A 112 3.98 -8.28 6.28
CA ALA A 112 3.33 -9.34 5.51
C ALA A 112 4.34 -10.34 4.92
N MET A 113 5.61 -9.94 4.72
CA MET A 113 6.67 -10.86 4.29
C MET A 113 6.94 -11.97 5.29
N ALA A 114 6.68 -11.75 6.58
CA ALA A 114 6.77 -12.83 7.56
C ALA A 114 5.69 -13.90 7.35
N THR A 115 4.53 -13.55 6.78
CA THR A 115 3.52 -14.56 6.38
C THR A 115 3.97 -15.37 5.18
N VAL A 116 4.77 -14.79 4.27
CA VAL A 116 5.37 -15.51 3.14
C VAL A 116 6.47 -16.47 3.60
N VAL A 117 7.21 -16.14 4.66
CA VAL A 117 8.28 -16.99 5.24
C VAL A 117 7.75 -17.99 6.26
N HIS A 118 6.70 -17.62 6.99
CA HIS A 118 6.01 -18.46 7.98
C HIS A 118 4.53 -18.56 7.60
N PRO A 119 4.18 -19.48 6.70
CA PRO A 119 2.80 -19.61 6.21
C PRO A 119 1.78 -19.78 7.32
N GLY A 120 0.66 -19.08 7.20
CA GLY A 120 -0.45 -19.11 8.14
C GLY A 120 -1.02 -17.72 8.43
N MET A 121 -2.28 -17.67 8.87
CA MET A 121 -3.03 -16.43 9.09
C MET A 121 -2.32 -15.42 10.01
N TYR A 122 -1.48 -15.90 10.93
CA TYR A 122 -0.80 -15.08 11.95
C TYR A 122 0.72 -15.00 11.76
N GLY A 123 1.26 -15.35 10.59
CA GLY A 123 2.71 -15.32 10.32
C GLY A 123 3.35 -13.95 10.60
N PHE A 124 2.62 -12.87 10.31
CA PHE A 124 3.04 -11.49 10.60
C PHE A 124 3.32 -11.20 12.09
N LEU A 125 2.76 -11.97 13.04
CA LEU A 125 3.05 -11.79 14.47
C LEU A 125 4.50 -12.15 14.82
N ARG A 126 5.19 -12.86 13.93
CA ARG A 126 6.62 -13.21 14.04
C ARG A 126 7.53 -12.21 13.34
N ALA A 127 6.98 -11.17 12.72
CA ALA A 127 7.74 -10.21 11.94
C ALA A 127 8.64 -9.34 12.85
N PRO A 128 9.94 -9.20 12.52
CA PRO A 128 10.83 -8.26 13.19
C PRO A 128 10.30 -6.83 13.10
N GLY A 129 10.27 -6.15 14.25
CA GLY A 129 9.84 -4.76 14.33
C GLY A 129 8.32 -4.55 14.45
N LEU A 130 7.52 -5.59 14.68
CA LEU A 130 6.07 -5.47 14.89
C LEU A 130 5.72 -4.45 15.98
N ALA A 131 6.36 -4.52 17.15
CA ALA A 131 6.08 -3.60 18.25
C ALA A 131 6.43 -2.14 17.91
N ALA A 132 7.47 -1.91 17.09
CA ALA A 132 7.79 -0.58 16.60
C ALA A 132 6.70 -0.09 15.64
N TRP A 133 6.30 -0.95 14.69
CA TRP A 133 5.24 -0.65 13.74
C TRP A 133 3.90 -0.31 14.42
N GLN A 134 3.48 -1.06 15.44
CA GLN A 134 2.25 -0.77 16.19
C GLN A 134 2.24 0.64 16.80
N ARG A 135 3.40 1.16 17.21
CA ARG A 135 3.52 2.51 17.78
C ARG A 135 3.67 3.60 16.72
N GLU A 136 4.21 3.26 15.56
CA GLU A 136 4.65 4.23 14.54
C GLU A 136 3.66 4.37 13.39
N ALA A 137 2.89 3.33 13.06
CA ALA A 137 2.09 3.29 11.85
C ALA A 137 1.00 4.37 11.81
N VAL A 138 0.17 4.49 12.86
CA VAL A 138 -0.94 5.47 12.89
C VAL A 138 -0.43 6.91 12.81
N PRO A 139 0.53 7.36 13.66
CA PRO A 139 1.08 8.71 13.54
C PRO A 139 1.71 9.01 12.17
N LEU A 140 2.32 8.01 11.52
CA LEU A 140 2.89 8.17 10.18
C LEU A 140 1.81 8.42 9.12
N VAL A 141 0.70 7.67 9.12
CA VAL A 141 -0.39 7.90 8.16
C VAL A 141 -1.05 9.26 8.39
N GLU A 142 -1.28 9.65 9.64
CA GLU A 142 -1.80 10.97 9.97
C GLU A 142 -0.85 12.10 9.53
N GLN A 143 0.47 11.89 9.67
CA GLN A 143 1.46 12.83 9.16
C GLN A 143 1.40 12.92 7.63
N GLN A 144 1.28 11.80 6.92
CA GLN A 144 1.14 11.76 5.47
C GLN A 144 -0.14 12.49 5.01
N LEU A 145 -1.25 12.31 5.72
CA LEU A 145 -2.49 13.05 5.47
C LEU A 145 -2.26 14.57 5.56
N ARG A 146 -1.62 15.05 6.65
CA ARG A 146 -1.32 16.48 6.83
C ARG A 146 -0.38 17.05 5.77
N GLN A 147 0.44 16.18 5.15
CA GLN A 147 1.33 16.53 4.04
C GLN A 147 0.63 16.48 2.67
N GLY A 148 -0.68 16.24 2.62
CA GLY A 148 -1.45 16.19 1.37
C GLY A 148 -1.28 14.88 0.60
N ASN A 149 -0.84 13.80 1.24
CA ASN A 149 -0.78 12.49 0.62
C ASN A 149 -2.19 11.88 0.55
N ALA A 150 -2.76 11.81 -0.66
CA ALA A 150 -4.12 11.34 -0.85
C ALA A 150 -4.31 9.86 -0.49
N ALA A 151 -3.27 9.03 -0.60
CA ALA A 151 -3.33 7.62 -0.23
C ALA A 151 -3.69 7.45 1.26
N ALA A 152 -3.20 8.34 2.12
CA ALA A 152 -3.50 8.33 3.56
C ALA A 152 -4.99 8.48 3.88
N VAL A 153 -5.75 9.21 3.03
CA VAL A 153 -7.20 9.36 3.18
C VAL A 153 -7.89 8.01 3.01
N LEU A 154 -7.52 7.25 1.98
CA LEU A 154 -8.11 5.94 1.71
C LEU A 154 -7.74 4.93 2.81
N THR A 155 -6.48 4.95 3.27
CA THR A 155 -6.02 4.10 4.38
C THR A 155 -6.81 4.38 5.66
N LEU A 156 -6.96 5.65 6.06
CA LEU A 156 -7.72 6.03 7.27
C LEU A 156 -9.22 5.73 7.13
N MET A 157 -9.82 6.03 5.98
CA MET A 157 -11.21 5.69 5.69
C MET A 157 -11.48 4.20 5.91
N SER A 158 -10.66 3.33 5.30
CA SER A 158 -10.79 1.88 5.44
C SER A 158 -10.54 1.41 6.88
N ALA A 159 -9.61 2.05 7.60
CA ALA A 159 -9.27 1.69 8.97
C ALA A 159 -10.39 1.98 9.97
N TYR A 160 -11.09 3.11 9.84
CA TYR A 160 -12.23 3.44 10.71
C TYR A 160 -13.48 2.62 10.39
N GLU A 161 -13.62 2.08 9.17
CA GLU A 161 -14.79 1.32 8.72
C GLU A 161 -14.65 -0.21 8.92
N THR A 162 -13.46 -0.77 8.69
CA THR A 162 -13.27 -2.22 8.54
C THR A 162 -12.04 -2.72 9.29
N ASP A 163 -11.91 -4.05 9.49
CA ASP A 163 -10.71 -4.71 10.02
C ASP A 163 -9.96 -5.51 8.95
N LEU A 164 -10.02 -5.08 7.70
CA LEU A 164 -9.49 -5.83 6.56
C LEU A 164 -7.96 -5.89 6.48
N THR A 165 -7.27 -4.94 7.12
CA THR A 165 -5.80 -4.86 7.09
C THR A 165 -5.23 -4.86 8.51
N GLN A 166 -3.94 -5.21 8.64
CA GLN A 166 -3.26 -5.12 9.92
C GLN A 166 -3.29 -3.70 10.48
N PHE A 167 -3.12 -2.69 9.63
CA PHE A 167 -3.23 -1.28 10.01
C PHE A 167 -4.61 -0.93 10.56
N SER A 168 -5.67 -1.42 9.92
CA SER A 168 -7.04 -1.18 10.35
C SER A 168 -7.34 -1.71 11.76
N GLY A 169 -6.67 -2.80 12.16
CA GLY A 169 -6.77 -3.36 13.50
C GLY A 169 -6.06 -2.54 14.60
N LEU A 170 -5.34 -1.47 14.26
CA LEU A 170 -4.74 -0.54 15.22
C LEU A 170 -5.68 0.60 15.63
N ILE A 171 -6.79 0.79 14.91
CA ILE A 171 -7.66 1.95 15.04
C ILE A 171 -9.04 1.50 15.49
N GLU A 172 -9.54 2.13 16.55
CA GLU A 172 -10.92 1.94 17.03
C GLU A 172 -11.91 2.46 15.97
N LYS A 173 -12.98 1.70 15.74
CA LYS A 173 -13.99 2.05 14.74
C LYS A 173 -14.75 3.29 15.16
N ASP A 174 -14.86 4.22 14.23
CA ASP A 174 -15.59 5.47 14.42
C ASP A 174 -16.34 5.79 13.13
N PRO A 175 -17.68 5.67 13.10
CA PRO A 175 -18.46 5.91 11.90
C PRO A 175 -18.46 7.39 11.48
N GLU A 176 -18.29 8.35 12.39
CA GLU A 176 -18.21 9.78 12.05
C GLU A 176 -16.89 10.06 11.32
N LEU A 177 -15.76 9.53 11.84
CA LEU A 177 -14.45 9.66 11.17
C LEU A 177 -14.40 8.89 9.84
N ALA A 178 -14.95 7.68 9.77
CA ALA A 178 -15.05 6.94 8.51
C ALA A 178 -15.80 7.76 7.44
N TYR A 179 -16.92 8.38 7.81
CA TYR A 179 -17.70 9.22 6.91
C TYR A 179 -16.98 10.51 6.50
N GLN A 180 -16.28 11.15 7.44
CA GLN A 180 -15.42 12.31 7.16
C GLN A 180 -14.36 11.97 6.09
N TYR A 181 -13.63 10.87 6.26
CA TYR A 181 -12.62 10.47 5.27
C TYR A 181 -13.22 10.02 3.95
N LEU A 182 -14.41 9.41 3.95
CA LEU A 182 -15.13 9.07 2.73
C LEU A 182 -15.55 10.31 1.92
N ILE A 183 -16.04 11.38 2.58
CA ILE A 183 -16.32 12.66 1.93
C ILE A 183 -15.03 13.25 1.33
N LEU A 184 -13.95 13.27 2.10
CA LEU A 184 -12.67 13.79 1.65
C LEU A 184 -12.16 13.01 0.43
N PHE A 185 -12.21 11.67 0.48
CA PHE A 185 -11.85 10.77 -0.62
C PHE A 185 -12.66 11.09 -1.89
N ARG A 186 -14.00 11.15 -1.79
CA ARG A 186 -14.86 11.45 -2.95
C ARG A 186 -14.60 12.83 -3.55
N THR A 187 -14.35 13.81 -2.69
CA THR A 187 -14.01 15.18 -3.11
C THR A 187 -12.71 15.20 -3.89
N LEU A 188 -11.66 14.58 -3.35
CA LEU A 188 -10.36 14.47 -4.01
C LEU A 188 -10.40 13.64 -5.30
N ALA A 189 -11.27 12.62 -5.37
CA ALA A 189 -11.52 11.84 -6.57
C ALA A 189 -12.32 12.59 -7.66
N GLY A 190 -12.76 13.83 -7.39
CA GLY A 190 -13.49 14.67 -8.35
C GLY A 190 -14.97 14.32 -8.49
N SER A 191 -15.57 13.64 -7.50
CA SER A 191 -17.00 13.33 -7.51
C SER A 191 -17.84 14.60 -7.46
N LYS A 192 -18.80 14.74 -8.39
CA LYS A 192 -19.68 15.92 -8.48
C LYS A 192 -20.67 16.06 -7.31
N SER A 193 -20.99 14.95 -6.65
CA SER A 193 -21.72 14.95 -5.38
C SER A 193 -20.99 14.02 -4.41
N PRO A 194 -20.26 14.55 -3.42
CA PRO A 194 -19.65 13.73 -2.39
C PRO A 194 -20.68 13.23 -1.37
N GLU A 195 -21.99 13.54 -1.55
CA GLU A 195 -23.04 13.05 -0.67
C GLU A 195 -23.01 11.52 -0.60
N VAL A 196 -22.87 11.01 0.61
CA VAL A 196 -22.88 9.59 0.89
C VAL A 196 -24.18 9.25 1.60
N ASN A 197 -24.86 8.23 1.10
CA ASN A 197 -26.01 7.61 1.74
C ASN A 197 -25.53 6.72 2.90
N THR A 198 -24.97 7.34 3.95
CA THR A 198 -24.64 6.64 5.20
C THR A 198 -25.57 7.19 6.28
N PRO A 199 -26.18 6.33 7.12
CA PRO A 199 -27.09 6.76 8.17
C PRO A 199 -26.31 7.35 9.35
N LEU A 200 -25.77 8.55 9.19
CA LEU A 200 -25.26 9.36 10.29
C LEU A 200 -26.31 10.39 10.71
N PRO A 201 -26.48 10.66 12.01
CA PRO A 201 -27.32 11.76 12.48
C PRO A 201 -26.90 13.08 11.83
N GLY A 202 -27.87 13.97 11.58
CA GLY A 202 -27.64 15.20 10.80
C GLY A 202 -26.52 16.10 11.34
N GLU A 203 -26.36 16.18 12.67
CA GLU A 203 -25.29 16.96 13.29
C GLU A 203 -23.90 16.35 13.09
N ALA A 204 -23.75 15.04 13.31
CA ALA A 204 -22.51 14.31 13.07
C ALA A 204 -22.10 14.38 11.59
N ALA A 205 -23.07 14.22 10.69
CA ALA A 205 -22.84 14.38 9.25
C ALA A 205 -22.40 15.81 8.89
N ALA A 206 -22.96 16.83 9.54
CA ALA A 206 -22.56 18.22 9.31
C ALA A 206 -21.13 18.51 9.79
N ARG A 207 -20.74 18.01 10.97
CA ARG A 207 -19.37 18.13 11.50
C ARG A 207 -18.36 17.43 10.59
N ALA A 208 -18.62 16.17 10.22
CA ALA A 208 -17.76 15.42 9.31
C ALA A 208 -17.56 16.11 7.95
N ARG A 209 -18.62 16.73 7.39
CA ARG A 209 -18.50 17.52 6.14
C ARG A 209 -17.67 18.78 6.33
N ALA A 210 -17.87 19.52 7.41
CA ALA A 210 -17.11 20.72 7.70
C ALA A 210 -15.61 20.40 7.85
N GLU A 211 -15.30 19.32 8.57
CA GLU A 211 -13.92 18.89 8.80
C GLU A 211 -13.27 18.32 7.54
N ALA A 212 -13.98 17.51 6.75
CA ALA A 212 -13.50 17.06 5.44
C ALA A 212 -13.20 18.24 4.51
N ARG A 213 -14.04 19.28 4.52
CA ARG A 213 -13.82 20.49 3.74
C ARG A 213 -12.61 21.28 4.24
N ARG A 214 -12.42 21.39 5.55
CA ARG A 214 -11.23 22.01 6.16
C ARG A 214 -9.96 21.31 5.67
N MET A 215 -9.88 19.99 5.81
CA MET A 215 -8.74 19.20 5.36
C MET A 215 -8.49 19.32 3.85
N TYR A 216 -9.54 19.32 3.02
CA TYR A 216 -9.41 19.51 1.57
C TYR A 216 -8.76 20.84 1.21
N LEU A 217 -9.14 21.92 1.90
CA LEU A 217 -8.56 23.24 1.68
C LEU A 217 -7.14 23.33 2.23
N GLU A 218 -6.92 22.84 3.45
CA GLU A 218 -5.66 23.02 4.19
C GLU A 218 -4.56 22.07 3.71
N TYR A 219 -4.84 20.77 3.60
CA TYR A 219 -3.82 19.77 3.29
C TYR A 219 -3.64 19.56 1.79
N PHE A 220 -4.67 19.84 0.98
CA PHE A 220 -4.66 19.59 -0.47
C PHE A 220 -4.78 20.86 -1.32
N GLY A 221 -4.83 22.04 -0.69
CA GLY A 221 -4.93 23.32 -1.38
C GLY A 221 -6.21 23.48 -2.22
N GLY A 222 -7.28 22.77 -1.86
CA GLY A 222 -8.54 22.81 -2.57
C GLY A 222 -8.52 22.20 -3.98
N ARG A 223 -7.56 21.31 -4.27
CA ARG A 223 -7.41 20.65 -5.58
C ARG A 223 -7.71 19.15 -5.49
N PRO A 224 -8.29 18.55 -6.56
CA PRO A 224 -8.44 17.10 -6.63
C PRO A 224 -7.08 16.41 -6.63
N ALA A 225 -7.05 15.17 -6.18
CA ALA A 225 -5.83 14.37 -6.20
C ALA A 225 -5.42 14.04 -7.65
N PRO A 226 -4.11 13.92 -7.94
CA PRO A 226 -3.66 13.51 -9.26
C PRO A 226 -4.17 12.10 -9.60
N LYS A 227 -4.23 11.78 -10.91
CA LYS A 227 -4.56 10.42 -11.34
C LYS A 227 -3.57 9.42 -10.72
N GLY A 228 -4.10 8.30 -10.22
CA GLY A 228 -3.31 7.27 -9.55
C GLY A 228 -3.02 7.55 -8.06
N ALA A 229 -3.42 8.69 -7.50
CA ALA A 229 -3.13 9.01 -6.09
C ALA A 229 -3.86 8.13 -5.05
N PHE A 230 -4.90 7.43 -5.50
CA PHE A 230 -5.66 6.44 -4.73
C PHE A 230 -5.48 5.03 -5.24
N GLU A 231 -4.58 4.81 -6.21
CA GLU A 231 -4.07 3.47 -6.38
C GLU A 231 -3.48 3.13 -5.03
N LEU A 232 -4.19 2.27 -4.29
CA LEU A 232 -3.65 1.64 -3.11
C LEU A 232 -2.23 1.27 -3.49
N ILE A 233 -1.31 1.38 -2.54
CA ILE A 233 0.00 0.76 -2.74
C ILE A 233 -0.15 -0.78 -2.71
N ASN A 234 -1.34 -1.32 -3.05
CA ASN A 234 -1.51 -2.55 -3.78
C ASN A 234 -0.52 -2.58 -4.93
N LEU A 235 0.60 -3.24 -4.66
CA LEU A 235 1.14 -4.31 -5.48
C LEU A 235 0.92 -4.12 -6.97
N SER A 236 1.27 -2.94 -7.47
CA SER A 236 1.57 -2.80 -8.88
C SER A 236 2.82 -3.66 -9.06
N LEU A 237 2.57 -4.93 -9.38
CA LEU A 237 3.55 -5.85 -9.92
C LEU A 237 4.04 -5.35 -11.28
N GLY A 238 3.47 -4.24 -11.80
CA GLY A 238 3.93 -3.52 -12.98
C GLY A 238 5.23 -2.74 -12.77
N ASP A 239 5.97 -2.64 -13.87
CA ASP A 239 7.34 -2.13 -14.14
C ASP A 239 7.83 -0.81 -13.48
N GLN A 240 7.07 -0.17 -12.59
CA GLN A 240 7.44 1.15 -12.06
C GLN A 240 8.65 1.15 -11.10
N ALA A 241 9.14 -0.02 -10.68
CA ALA A 241 10.37 -0.13 -9.91
C ALA A 241 11.65 0.26 -10.67
N GLY A 242 11.59 0.31 -12.02
CA GLY A 242 12.76 0.54 -12.88
C GLY A 242 13.02 1.99 -13.29
N ALA A 243 12.10 2.93 -13.08
CA ALA A 243 12.29 4.30 -13.57
C ALA A 243 13.29 5.09 -12.68
N PRO A 244 14.41 5.60 -13.21
CA PRO A 244 15.30 6.50 -12.48
C PRO A 244 14.57 7.81 -12.19
N GLY A 245 13.98 7.91 -11.00
CA GLY A 245 13.10 9.01 -10.57
C GLY A 245 11.80 8.56 -9.88
N GLY A 246 11.56 7.25 -9.80
CA GLY A 246 10.34 6.66 -9.21
C GLY A 246 10.11 6.93 -7.72
N ALA A 247 8.94 6.49 -7.25
CA ALA A 247 8.24 6.75 -5.97
C ALA A 247 9.08 6.87 -4.69
N CYS A 248 10.31 6.35 -4.66
CA CYS A 248 11.27 6.47 -3.56
C CYS A 248 12.13 7.75 -3.59
N ALA A 249 11.73 8.79 -4.32
CA ALA A 249 12.40 10.08 -4.28
C ALA A 249 12.10 10.80 -2.94
N PRO A 250 13.04 11.60 -2.41
CA PRO A 250 12.75 12.44 -1.25
C PRO A 250 11.59 13.40 -1.57
N GLY A 251 10.67 13.57 -0.61
CA GLY A 251 9.55 14.47 -0.75
C GLY A 251 10.03 15.87 -1.09
N ARG A 252 9.46 16.49 -2.14
CA ARG A 252 9.68 17.92 -2.39
C ARG A 252 8.97 18.67 -1.27
N HIS A 253 9.72 19.20 -0.31
CA HIS A 253 9.19 20.24 0.56
C HIS A 253 8.78 21.41 -0.34
N VAL A 254 7.47 21.64 -0.45
CA VAL A 254 6.97 22.92 -0.96
C VAL A 254 7.26 23.91 0.14
N VAL A 255 8.42 24.57 0.05
CA VAL A 255 8.67 25.78 0.83
C VAL A 255 7.79 26.85 0.21
N GLU A 256 6.66 27.15 0.84
CA GLU A 256 5.87 28.32 0.50
C GLU A 256 6.69 29.57 0.87
N ASN A 257 6.90 30.45 -0.12
CA ASN A 257 7.39 31.82 0.07
C ASN A 257 6.22 32.74 0.43
#